data_AF-A0A317MQY9-F1
#
_entry.id   AF-A0A317MQY9-F1
#
_cell.length_a   1.000
_cell.length_b   1.000
_cell.length_c   1.000
_cell.angle_alpha   90.00
_cell.angle_beta   90.00
_cell.angle_gamma   90.00
#
_symmetry.space_group_name_H-M   'P 1'
#
loop_
_entity.id
_entity.type
_entity.pdbx_description
1 polymer ?
#
loop_
_entity_poly.entity_id
_entity_poly.type
_entity_poly.pdbx_seq_one_letter_code
_entity_poly.pdbx_strand_id
1 'polypeptide(L)'
;MVASVLRNITLDDSQPSGMLPYDKNCVAMTFSRLLGVGVYATINFFLQKQWIKNAKDLENDNTIELVIGKLDLQERYKKQSWATVKTGMQGMPDGRYFATNWGIEDSKAKAGHAFAIIKKGGVGVAGNNAEDTDRPYHSQISDSHLISVYGPIG
;
A
#
# COMPACT_ATOMS: atom_id res chain seq x y z
N MET A 1 13.33 5.31 5.72
CA MET A 1 13.93 5.83 4.49
C MET A 1 12.78 6.41 3.66
N VAL A 2 12.92 7.66 3.21
CA VAL A 2 11.95 8.29 2.30
C VAL A 2 12.26 7.82 0.87
N ALA A 3 11.22 7.51 0.08
CA ALA A 3 11.41 7.02 -1.28
C ALA A 3 12.20 8.00 -2.15
N SER A 4 13.07 7.49 -3.03
CA SER A 4 13.93 8.30 -3.91
C SER A 4 13.13 9.25 -4.82
N VAL A 5 11.91 8.85 -5.21
CA VAL A 5 10.97 9.65 -6.00
C VAL A 5 10.58 10.97 -5.35
N LEU A 6 10.78 11.10 -4.03
CA LEU A 6 10.48 12.31 -3.26
C LEU A 6 11.70 13.22 -3.06
N ARG A 7 12.88 12.87 -3.59
CA ARG A 7 14.08 13.70 -3.46
C ARG A 7 13.87 15.04 -4.16
N ASN A 8 14.22 16.13 -3.48
CA ASN A 8 14.11 17.51 -3.97
C ASN A 8 12.67 17.97 -4.25
N ILE A 9 11.68 17.38 -3.58
CA ILE A 9 10.27 17.80 -3.65
C ILE A 9 9.88 18.40 -2.30
N THR A 10 9.29 19.60 -2.33
CA THR A 10 8.64 20.17 -1.16
C THR A 10 7.31 19.47 -0.95
N LEU A 11 7.20 18.70 0.13
CA LEU A 11 5.97 18.00 0.48
C LEU A 11 4.98 18.97 1.12
N ASP A 12 3.78 19.01 0.60
CA ASP A 12 2.64 19.73 1.17
C ASP A 12 1.84 18.77 2.05
N ASP A 13 1.77 19.03 3.35
CA ASP A 13 1.05 18.17 4.32
C ASP A 13 -0.31 18.76 4.73
N SER A 14 -0.82 19.75 3.99
CA SER A 14 -2.17 20.28 4.19
C SER A 14 -3.23 19.26 3.76
N GLN A 15 -4.38 19.24 4.45
CA GLN A 15 -5.45 18.29 4.16
C GLN A 15 -6.02 18.52 2.74
N PRO A 16 -5.95 17.54 1.82
CA PRO A 16 -6.46 17.69 0.47
C PRO A 16 -7.99 17.73 0.43
N SER A 17 -8.54 18.59 -0.43
CA SER A 17 -9.97 18.70 -0.69
C SER A 17 -10.56 17.40 -1.25
N GLY A 18 -11.75 17.01 -0.79
CA GLY A 18 -12.48 15.87 -1.34
C GLY A 18 -11.83 14.50 -1.07
N MET A 19 -10.97 14.43 -0.04
CA MET A 19 -10.44 13.16 0.46
C MET A 19 -11.55 12.34 1.15
N LEU A 20 -11.46 11.02 1.02
CA LEU A 20 -12.20 10.11 1.89
C LEU A 20 -11.89 10.38 3.38
N PRO A 21 -12.79 9.98 4.31
CA PRO A 21 -12.45 9.87 5.72
C PRO A 21 -11.12 9.11 5.90
N TYR A 22 -10.26 9.60 6.79
CA TYR A 22 -8.88 9.12 6.93
C TYR A 22 -8.81 7.60 7.16
N ASP A 23 -9.70 7.08 8.01
CA ASP A 23 -9.90 5.67 8.34
C ASP A 23 -10.32 4.80 7.14
N LYS A 24 -10.91 5.41 6.10
CA LYS A 24 -11.34 4.74 4.88
C LYS A 24 -10.31 4.82 3.76
N ASN A 25 -9.24 5.61 3.92
CA ASN A 25 -8.28 5.89 2.86
C ASN A 25 -7.12 4.88 2.82
N CYS A 26 -7.49 3.60 2.77
CA CYS A 26 -6.58 2.47 2.97
C CYS A 26 -5.39 2.44 2.00
N VAL A 27 -5.64 2.85 0.76
CA VAL A 27 -4.65 2.93 -0.31
C VAL A 27 -3.68 4.08 -0.07
N ALA A 28 -4.16 5.27 0.26
CA ALA A 28 -3.29 6.42 0.51
C ALA A 28 -2.39 6.19 1.73
N MET A 29 -2.94 5.58 2.78
CA MET A 29 -2.16 5.15 3.95
C MET A 29 -1.10 4.10 3.60
N THR A 30 -1.43 3.15 2.72
CA THR A 30 -0.44 2.17 2.25
C THR A 30 0.69 2.84 1.47
N PHE A 31 0.37 3.75 0.55
CA PHE A 31 1.36 4.53 -0.17
C PHE A 31 2.18 5.44 0.75
N SER A 32 1.59 6.02 1.78
CA SER A 32 2.31 6.86 2.73
C SER A 32 3.35 6.06 3.51
N ARG A 33 2.99 4.84 3.92
CA ARG A 33 3.94 3.89 4.52
C ARG A 33 5.01 3.51 3.52
N LEU A 34 4.67 3.16 2.28
CA LEU A 34 5.64 2.84 1.22
C LEU A 34 6.66 3.96 1.03
N LEU A 35 6.17 5.19 0.88
CA LEU A 35 6.98 6.38 0.62
C LEU A 35 7.72 6.91 1.86
N GLY A 36 7.26 6.53 3.06
CA GLY A 36 7.84 6.96 4.33
C GLY A 36 7.46 8.38 4.73
N VAL A 37 6.28 8.86 4.32
CA VAL A 37 5.77 10.22 4.58
C VAL A 37 4.33 10.19 5.09
N GLY A 38 3.75 11.36 5.41
CA GLY A 38 2.35 11.49 5.84
C GLY A 38 1.34 11.15 4.74
N VAL A 39 0.09 10.85 5.13
CA VAL A 39 -1.00 10.53 4.19
C VAL A 39 -1.36 11.75 3.32
N TYR A 40 -1.45 12.94 3.92
CA TYR A 40 -1.76 14.16 3.19
C TYR A 40 -0.63 14.51 2.22
N ALA A 41 0.62 14.51 2.70
CA ALA A 41 1.81 14.61 1.85
C ALA A 41 1.81 13.63 0.67
N THR A 42 1.37 12.39 0.88
CA THR A 42 1.29 11.38 -0.19
C THR A 42 0.26 11.74 -1.25
N ILE A 43 -0.95 12.11 -0.82
CA ILE A 43 -2.04 12.49 -1.75
C ILE A 43 -1.67 13.76 -2.51
N ASN A 44 -1.17 14.77 -1.81
CA ASN A 44 -0.74 16.03 -2.44
C ASN A 44 0.40 15.81 -3.43
N PHE A 45 1.36 14.94 -3.10
CA PHE A 45 2.39 14.55 -4.05
C PHE A 45 1.81 13.95 -5.33
N PHE A 46 0.83 13.03 -5.23
CA PHE A 46 0.18 12.45 -6.41
C PHE A 46 -0.63 13.47 -7.22
N LEU A 47 -1.29 14.42 -6.55
CA LEU A 47 -1.99 15.54 -7.20
C LEU A 47 -1.02 16.48 -7.93
N GLN A 48 0.07 16.88 -7.28
CA GLN A 48 1.11 17.74 -7.85
C GLN A 48 1.78 17.10 -9.07
N LYS A 49 1.98 15.78 -9.04
CA LYS A 49 2.50 15.00 -10.18
C LYS A 49 1.45 14.69 -11.24
N GLN A 50 0.19 15.07 -11.03
CA GLN A 50 -0.95 14.79 -11.91
C GLN A 50 -1.15 13.29 -12.18
N TRP A 51 -0.79 12.42 -11.22
CA TRP A 51 -1.05 10.99 -11.31
C TRP A 51 -2.49 10.65 -10.94
N ILE A 52 -3.07 11.49 -10.08
CA ILE A 52 -4.48 11.50 -9.75
C ILE A 52 -5.03 12.91 -9.99
N LYS A 53 -6.33 13.02 -10.28
CA LYS A 53 -7.01 14.31 -10.43
C LYS A 53 -7.60 14.79 -9.11
N ASN A 54 -8.08 13.85 -8.30
CA ASN A 54 -8.70 14.10 -7.00
C ASN A 54 -8.25 13.06 -5.98
N ALA A 55 -8.29 13.40 -4.69
CA ALA A 55 -7.90 12.50 -3.60
C ALA A 55 -8.69 11.17 -3.59
N LYS A 56 -9.97 11.20 -3.96
CA LYS A 56 -10.84 10.00 -4.07
C LYS A 56 -10.48 9.05 -5.20
N ASP A 57 -9.66 9.46 -6.17
CA ASP A 57 -9.34 8.61 -7.32
C ASP A 57 -8.58 7.33 -6.91
N LEU A 58 -7.98 7.33 -5.70
CA LEU A 58 -7.31 6.18 -5.09
C LEU A 58 -8.27 5.05 -4.65
N GLU A 59 -9.59 5.22 -4.79
CA GLU A 59 -10.58 4.14 -4.66
C GLU A 59 -10.68 3.27 -5.93
N ASN A 60 -10.08 3.70 -7.04
CA ASN A 60 -10.19 3.01 -8.33
C ASN A 60 -8.94 2.17 -8.61
N ASP A 61 -9.14 0.86 -8.82
CA ASP A 61 -8.06 -0.09 -9.11
C ASP A 61 -7.13 0.35 -10.26
N ASN A 62 -7.66 0.90 -11.35
CA ASN A 62 -6.85 1.37 -12.48
C ASN A 62 -5.95 2.54 -12.08
N THR A 63 -6.45 3.43 -11.22
CA THR A 63 -5.65 4.54 -10.68
C THR A 63 -4.54 4.01 -9.77
N ILE A 64 -4.83 3.00 -8.95
CA ILE A 64 -3.84 2.38 -8.07
C ILE A 64 -2.72 1.74 -8.90
N GLU A 65 -3.08 0.96 -9.93
CA GLU A 65 -2.12 0.33 -10.85
C GLU A 65 -1.28 1.38 -11.59
N LEU A 66 -1.88 2.49 -12.03
CA LEU A 66 -1.17 3.61 -12.63
C LEU A 66 -0.12 4.18 -11.65
N VAL A 67 -0.50 4.46 -10.41
CA VAL A 67 0.42 5.01 -9.39
C VAL A 67 1.55 4.03 -9.09
N ILE A 68 1.26 2.72 -8.95
CA ILE A 68 2.27 1.67 -8.78
C ILE A 68 3.28 1.70 -9.94
N GLY A 69 2.79 1.81 -11.18
CA GLY A 69 3.64 1.92 -12.36
C GLY A 69 4.49 3.19 -12.40
N LYS A 70 3.98 4.32 -11.89
CA LYS A 70 4.75 5.58 -11.79
C LYS A 70 5.80 5.59 -10.68
N LEU A 71 5.66 4.71 -9.70
CA LEU A 71 6.61 4.55 -8.61
C LEU A 71 7.75 3.57 -8.93
N ASP A 72 7.81 3.06 -10.16
CA ASP A 72 8.79 2.07 -10.62
C ASP A 72 8.89 0.88 -9.66
N LEU A 73 7.74 0.38 -9.20
CA LEU A 73 7.68 -0.80 -8.33
C LEU A 73 7.64 -2.07 -9.17
N GLN A 74 8.44 -3.06 -8.79
CA GLN A 74 8.41 -4.39 -9.40
C GLN A 74 7.32 -5.25 -8.75
N GLU A 75 6.48 -5.89 -9.56
CA GLU A 75 5.57 -6.97 -9.11
C GLU A 75 6.43 -8.14 -8.60
N ARG A 76 6.39 -8.38 -7.28
CA ARG A 76 7.12 -9.47 -6.61
C ARG A 76 6.27 -10.73 -6.52
N TYR A 77 4.98 -10.54 -6.29
CA TYR A 77 3.98 -11.60 -6.19
C TYR A 77 2.66 -11.12 -6.81
N LYS A 78 1.99 -12.00 -7.54
CA LYS A 78 0.68 -11.72 -8.14
C LYS A 78 -0.34 -12.77 -7.69
N LYS A 79 -1.34 -12.33 -6.94
CA LYS A 79 -2.45 -13.16 -6.40
C LYS A 79 -1.96 -14.51 -5.84
N GLN A 80 -0.90 -14.48 -5.01
CA GLN A 80 -0.35 -15.67 -4.35
C GLN A 80 -0.88 -15.78 -2.93
N SER A 81 -0.97 -17.00 -2.40
CA SER A 81 -1.41 -17.20 -1.02
C SER A 81 -0.52 -16.45 -0.02
N TRP A 82 -1.11 -15.94 1.06
CA TRP A 82 -0.38 -15.20 2.08
C TRP A 82 0.71 -16.04 2.74
N ALA A 83 0.51 -17.36 2.87
CA ALA A 83 1.56 -18.28 3.33
C ALA A 83 2.80 -18.26 2.42
N THR A 84 2.58 -18.34 1.10
CA THR A 84 3.66 -18.29 0.10
C THR A 84 4.36 -16.94 0.12
N VAL A 85 3.58 -15.85 0.15
CA VAL A 85 4.14 -14.49 0.21
C VAL A 85 4.94 -14.27 1.48
N LYS A 86 4.43 -14.65 2.68
CA LYS A 86 5.16 -14.52 3.95
C LYS A 86 6.51 -15.22 3.91
N THR A 87 6.54 -16.46 3.42
CA THR A 87 7.77 -17.25 3.30
C THR A 87 8.74 -16.60 2.31
N GLY A 88 8.26 -16.27 1.11
CA GLY A 88 9.10 -15.67 0.07
C GLY A 88 9.66 -14.30 0.44
N MET A 89 8.89 -13.47 1.16
CA MET A 89 9.32 -12.16 1.65
C MET A 89 10.50 -12.23 2.63
N GLN A 90 10.77 -13.37 3.26
CA GLN A 90 11.95 -13.53 4.12
C GLN A 90 13.26 -13.37 3.34
N GLY A 91 13.29 -13.82 2.07
CA GLY A 91 14.43 -13.70 1.17
C GLY A 91 14.49 -12.38 0.39
N MET A 92 13.51 -11.48 0.56
CA MET A 92 13.49 -10.20 -0.14
C MET A 92 14.37 -9.16 0.57
N PRO A 93 14.91 -8.16 -0.17
CA PRO A 93 15.65 -7.06 0.42
C PRO A 93 14.87 -6.31 1.51
N ASP A 94 15.60 -5.72 2.45
CA ASP A 94 14.97 -4.84 3.42
C ASP A 94 14.39 -3.59 2.72
N GLY A 95 13.16 -3.25 3.07
CA GLY A 95 12.40 -2.28 2.32
C GLY A 95 10.94 -2.19 2.73
N ARG A 96 10.19 -1.41 1.96
CA ARG A 96 8.74 -1.23 2.13
C ARG A 96 8.08 -1.63 0.83
N TYR A 97 6.98 -2.35 0.95
CA TYR A 97 6.27 -2.96 -0.16
C TYR A 97 4.80 -2.58 -0.07
N PHE A 98 4.21 -2.30 -1.21
CA PHE A 98 2.77 -2.12 -1.38
C PHE A 98 2.15 -3.50 -1.57
N ALA A 99 1.09 -3.82 -0.85
CA ALA A 99 0.38 -5.08 -1.00
C ALA A 99 -1.14 -4.89 -1.09
N THR A 100 -1.78 -5.72 -1.89
CA THR A 100 -3.23 -5.79 -2.03
C THR A 100 -3.70 -7.18 -1.64
N ASN A 101 -4.65 -7.26 -0.70
CA ASN A 101 -5.35 -8.48 -0.34
C ASN A 101 -6.62 -8.60 -1.17
N TRP A 102 -6.71 -9.63 -2.01
CA TRP A 102 -7.84 -9.92 -2.89
C TRP A 102 -8.89 -10.86 -2.26
N GLY A 103 -8.70 -11.25 -0.98
CA GLY A 103 -9.55 -12.23 -0.30
C GLY A 103 -9.21 -13.66 -0.69
N ILE A 104 -10.17 -14.57 -0.53
CA ILE A 104 -10.05 -15.97 -0.93
C ILE A 104 -10.65 -16.13 -2.34
N GLU A 105 -10.06 -17.00 -3.16
CA GLU A 105 -10.66 -17.45 -4.42
C GLU A 105 -12.11 -17.91 -4.15
N ASP A 106 -13.06 -17.55 -5.03
CA ASP A 106 -14.53 -17.73 -4.88
C ASP A 106 -15.27 -16.87 -3.84
N SER A 107 -14.60 -16.04 -3.05
CA SER A 107 -15.32 -15.05 -2.25
C SER A 107 -15.90 -13.96 -3.18
N LYS A 108 -17.23 -13.87 -3.27
CA LYS A 108 -17.94 -12.75 -3.91
C LYS A 108 -17.68 -11.38 -3.22
N ALA A 109 -16.77 -11.34 -2.26
CA ALA A 109 -16.44 -10.21 -1.44
C ALA A 109 -15.55 -9.23 -2.21
N LYS A 110 -16.26 -8.32 -2.89
CA LYS A 110 -15.75 -7.04 -3.37
C LYS A 110 -15.23 -6.21 -2.20
N ALA A 111 -13.90 -6.15 -2.05
CA ALA A 111 -13.12 -4.97 -1.68
C ALA A 111 -11.68 -5.44 -1.41
N GLY A 112 -10.80 -5.27 -2.39
CA GLY A 112 -9.38 -5.49 -2.14
C GLY A 112 -8.89 -4.51 -1.07
N HIS A 113 -8.25 -4.99 -0.01
CA HIS A 113 -7.68 -4.10 1.01
C HIS A 113 -6.19 -3.88 0.73
N ALA A 114 -5.77 -2.62 0.68
CA ALA A 114 -4.37 -2.26 0.56
C ALA A 114 -3.71 -2.21 1.94
N PHE A 115 -2.49 -2.75 2.04
CA PHE A 115 -1.65 -2.69 3.22
C PHE A 115 -0.18 -2.65 2.86
N ALA A 116 0.67 -2.21 3.78
CA ALA A 116 2.11 -2.18 3.58
C ALA A 116 2.77 -3.40 4.24
N ILE A 117 3.78 -3.97 3.56
CA ILE A 117 4.71 -4.93 4.16
C ILE A 117 6.03 -4.20 4.43
N ILE A 118 6.54 -4.30 5.66
CA ILE A 118 7.81 -3.70 6.08
C ILE A 118 8.80 -4.83 6.33
N LYS A 119 9.84 -4.91 5.51
CA LYS A 119 10.92 -5.90 5.62
C LYS A 119 12.14 -5.23 6.26
N LYS A 120 12.51 -5.68 7.47
CA LYS A 120 13.70 -5.20 8.21
C LYS A 120 14.23 -6.32 9.11
N GLY A 121 15.00 -7.24 8.56
CA GLY A 121 15.39 -8.49 9.25
C GLY A 121 14.24 -9.48 9.52
N GLY A 122 12.99 -9.00 9.60
CA GLY A 122 11.75 -9.79 9.62
C GLY A 122 10.65 -9.14 8.77
N VAL A 123 9.48 -9.80 8.70
CA VAL A 123 8.33 -9.36 7.90
C VAL A 123 7.25 -8.78 8.81
N GLY A 124 7.04 -7.47 8.74
CA GLY A 124 5.96 -6.77 9.42
C GLY A 124 4.83 -6.38 8.47
N VAL A 125 3.60 -6.32 8.97
CA VAL A 125 2.40 -5.88 8.22
C VAL A 125 1.84 -4.62 8.86
N ALA A 126 1.59 -3.60 8.05
CA ALA A 126 0.95 -2.35 8.45
C ALA A 126 -0.29 -2.11 7.59
N GLY A 127 -1.46 -2.45 8.12
CA GLY A 127 -2.77 -2.12 7.53
C GLY A 127 -3.41 -0.91 8.21
N ASN A 128 -4.57 -0.49 7.71
CA ASN A 128 -5.25 0.72 8.21
C ASN A 128 -5.99 0.48 9.52
N ASN A 129 -6.40 -0.77 9.75
CA ASN A 129 -6.89 -1.22 11.05
C ASN A 129 -5.73 -1.68 11.95
N ALA A 130 -4.48 -1.32 11.67
CA ALA A 130 -3.38 -1.63 12.62
C ALA A 130 -3.53 -0.88 13.95
N GLU A 131 -4.33 0.19 13.98
CA GLU A 131 -4.67 0.95 15.19
C GLU A 131 -5.91 0.39 15.91
N ASP A 132 -6.67 -0.52 15.29
CA ASP A 132 -7.70 -1.29 15.99
C ASP A 132 -6.99 -2.35 16.84
N THR A 133 -6.88 -2.06 18.15
CA THR A 133 -6.17 -2.92 19.10
C THR A 133 -6.83 -4.28 19.28
N ASP A 134 -8.14 -4.37 19.04
CA ASP A 134 -8.91 -5.61 19.24
C ASP A 134 -8.84 -6.50 18.00
N ARG A 135 -8.67 -5.90 16.82
CA ARG A 135 -8.64 -6.62 15.53
C ARG A 135 -7.57 -6.04 14.60
N PRO A 136 -6.29 -6.12 14.97
CA PRO A 136 -5.24 -5.53 14.16
C PRO A 136 -5.18 -6.21 12.80
N TYR A 137 -5.08 -5.44 11.71
CA TYR A 137 -5.26 -5.98 10.35
C TYR A 137 -4.43 -7.24 10.04
N HIS A 138 -3.19 -7.34 10.55
CA HIS A 138 -2.33 -8.49 10.32
C HIS A 138 -2.90 -9.81 10.86
N SER A 139 -3.74 -9.78 11.91
CA SER A 139 -4.41 -10.96 12.46
C SER A 139 -5.63 -11.39 11.64
N GLN A 140 -6.09 -10.54 10.72
CA GLN A 140 -7.24 -10.80 9.83
C GLN A 140 -6.81 -11.41 8.49
N ILE A 141 -5.51 -11.51 8.20
CA ILE A 141 -5.02 -12.07 6.94
C ILE A 141 -4.81 -13.59 7.11
N SER A 142 -5.77 -14.37 6.60
CA SER A 142 -5.65 -15.83 6.48
C SER A 142 -4.51 -16.22 5.54
N ASP A 143 -3.89 -17.38 5.79
CA ASP A 143 -2.88 -17.97 4.93
C ASP A 143 -3.36 -18.26 3.51
N SER A 144 -4.67 -18.46 3.34
CA SER A 144 -5.33 -18.68 2.05
C SER A 144 -5.66 -17.40 1.27
N HIS A 145 -5.49 -16.21 1.88
CA HIS A 145 -5.74 -14.95 1.18
C HIS A 145 -4.77 -14.77 0.01
N LEU A 146 -5.30 -14.32 -1.13
CA LEU A 146 -4.54 -14.04 -2.33
C LEU A 146 -3.99 -12.62 -2.26
N ILE A 147 -2.67 -12.50 -2.17
CA ILE A 147 -1.95 -11.25 -2.00
C ILE A 147 -1.16 -10.95 -3.27
N SER A 148 -1.22 -9.69 -3.72
CA SER A 148 -0.27 -9.15 -4.70
C SER A 148 0.66 -8.18 -4.00
N VAL A 149 1.95 -8.19 -4.35
CA VAL A 149 2.99 -7.39 -3.70
C VAL A 149 3.84 -6.69 -4.75
N TYR A 150 4.07 -5.40 -4.52
CA TYR A 150 4.91 -4.54 -5.35
C TYR A 150 5.98 -3.90 -4.46
N GLY A 151 7.23 -3.97 -4.89
CA GLY A 151 8.36 -3.50 -4.10
C GLY A 151 9.37 -2.72 -4.91
N PRO A 152 10.36 -2.11 -4.25
CA PRO A 152 11.45 -1.43 -4.94
C PRO A 152 12.16 -2.39 -5.90
N ILE A 153 12.61 -1.88 -7.05
CA ILE A 153 13.56 -2.58 -7.93
C ILE A 153 14.86 -2.72 -7.13
N GLY A 154 15.27 -3.97 -6.93
CA GLY A 154 16.48 -4.33 -6.18
C GLY A 154 17.63 -4.57 -7.13
#